data_AF-A0A3D1AY50-F1
#
_entry.id   AF-A0A3D1AY50-F1
#
_cell.length_a   1.000
_cell.length_b   1.000
_cell.length_c   1.000
_cell.angle_alpha   90.00
_cell.angle_beta   90.00
_cell.angle_gamma   90.00
#
_symmetry.space_group_name_H-M   'P 1'
#
loop_
_entity.id
_entity.type
_entity.pdbx_description
1 polymer ?
#
loop_
_entity_poly.entity_id
_entity_poly.type
_entity_poly.pdbx_seq_one_letter_code
_entity_poly.pdbx_strand_id
1 'polypeptide(L)'
;MGPASGQRDQVDLILHSDTLFSAVTHAMRLLGRMEAWLDATAREATPAVVFSSLFPFTGDVRYFVPPRTAWPPPPSAKVRWKGARFVPQGVVEAMLQGKALNEDRWSVDGESECLVASGRVAPFRIALRSAAAVDRVTEAAALPHQHACLEFSPGSGLWCAAAFASPAARDEWNEPVRAAFRLLADSGFGGERSRGWGRSEAPEFREGTLPNLLLSTPAPVNGDASQFWLLSLFSPRPEEPVDWGRGSYHVTPRTGRVESPAGSGARKKSIDMVSEGSVLISASAPVGRASDVAPEGHPHPVFQAGFALSIRIAPPRPRAAAPEPVSAEESPEPEFPETPEIEPPETAAVPPNVPEVQPAEVPREEPPTEEPPFTEPEPEPEPSPEAPVPEAPEP
;
A
#
# COMPACT_ATOMS: atom_id res chain seq x y z
N MET A 1 7.90 -8.18 3.56
CA MET A 1 8.10 -7.15 2.52
C MET A 1 8.57 -5.89 3.22
N GLY A 2 9.69 -5.30 2.81
CA GLY A 2 10.33 -4.23 3.60
C GLY A 2 9.65 -2.87 3.38
N PRO A 3 9.53 -2.04 4.43
CA PRO A 3 9.00 -0.68 4.33
C PRO A 3 10.02 0.25 3.65
N ALA A 4 9.58 1.41 3.19
CA ALA A 4 10.47 2.44 2.62
C ALA A 4 11.54 2.94 3.63
N SER A 5 11.25 2.87 4.94
CA SER A 5 12.16 3.24 6.03
C SER A 5 13.33 2.27 6.20
N GLY A 6 13.19 1.03 5.75
CA GLY A 6 14.13 -0.06 6.02
C GLY A 6 14.13 -0.56 7.46
N GLN A 7 13.21 -0.10 8.30
CA GLN A 7 13.03 -0.61 9.66
C GLN A 7 12.56 -2.07 9.64
N ARG A 8 13.09 -2.89 10.56
CA ARG A 8 12.86 -4.35 10.57
C ARG A 8 11.51 -4.71 11.18
N ASP A 9 11.04 -3.93 12.14
CA ASP A 9 9.78 -4.05 12.87
C ASP A 9 8.58 -3.42 12.14
N GLN A 10 8.78 -3.02 10.88
CA GLN A 10 7.73 -2.53 9.99
C GLN A 10 7.67 -3.38 8.71
N VAL A 11 6.51 -3.39 8.07
CA VAL A 11 6.25 -4.18 6.87
C VAL A 11 5.42 -3.34 5.88
N ASP A 12 5.70 -3.48 4.59
CA ASP A 12 4.78 -2.98 3.57
C ASP A 12 3.72 -4.04 3.25
N LEU A 13 2.53 -3.59 2.89
CA LEU A 13 1.37 -4.44 2.65
C LEU A 13 1.36 -5.05 1.23
N ILE A 14 2.23 -4.54 0.34
CA ILE A 14 2.44 -5.05 -1.02
C ILE A 14 3.94 -5.15 -1.35
N LEU A 15 4.27 -5.94 -2.37
CA LEU A 15 5.60 -5.91 -2.96
C LEU A 15 5.56 -4.99 -4.19
N HIS A 16 6.25 -3.87 -4.11
CA HIS A 16 6.33 -2.92 -5.19
C HIS A 16 7.04 -3.46 -6.44
N SER A 17 6.67 -2.94 -7.61
CA SER A 17 7.14 -3.39 -8.92
C SER A 17 8.66 -3.27 -9.11
N ASP A 18 9.30 -2.30 -8.46
CA ASP A 18 10.76 -2.12 -8.44
C ASP A 18 11.49 -3.32 -7.78
N THR A 19 10.91 -3.79 -6.68
CA THR A 19 11.44 -4.85 -5.83
C THR A 19 11.17 -6.19 -6.49
N LEU A 20 9.98 -6.35 -7.09
CA LEU A 20 9.69 -7.49 -7.96
C LEU A 20 10.68 -7.56 -9.14
N PHE A 21 10.90 -6.46 -9.85
CA PHE A 21 11.85 -6.42 -10.96
C PHE A 21 13.26 -6.80 -10.51
N SER A 22 13.69 -6.32 -9.34
CA SER A 22 14.98 -6.69 -8.74
C SER A 22 15.05 -8.19 -8.42
N ALA A 23 13.98 -8.76 -7.86
CA ALA A 23 13.89 -10.19 -7.55
C ALA A 23 13.91 -11.05 -8.83
N VAL A 24 13.16 -10.67 -9.86
CA VAL A 24 13.17 -11.34 -11.17
C VAL A 24 14.54 -11.21 -11.83
N THR A 25 15.18 -10.05 -11.79
CA THR A 25 16.55 -9.86 -12.31
C THR A 25 17.54 -10.80 -11.61
N HIS A 26 17.40 -10.97 -10.29
CA HIS A 26 18.23 -11.91 -9.55
C HIS A 26 17.95 -13.37 -9.93
N ALA A 27 16.68 -13.74 -10.16
CA ALA A 27 16.32 -15.05 -10.68
C ALA A 27 16.87 -15.26 -12.11
N MET A 28 16.81 -14.25 -12.98
CA MET A 28 17.38 -14.30 -14.33
C MET A 28 18.90 -14.52 -14.29
N ARG A 29 19.61 -13.99 -13.28
CA ARG A 29 21.03 -14.30 -13.05
C ARG A 29 21.25 -15.79 -12.77
N LEU A 30 20.42 -16.39 -11.91
CA LEU A 30 20.50 -17.82 -11.62
C LEU A 30 20.14 -18.68 -12.84
N LEU A 31 19.28 -18.18 -13.72
CA LEU A 31 18.92 -18.80 -14.99
C LEU A 31 19.93 -18.52 -16.12
N GLY A 32 21.01 -17.77 -15.87
CA GLY A 32 22.02 -17.42 -16.87
C GLY A 32 21.55 -16.43 -17.95
N ARG A 33 20.49 -15.66 -17.69
CA ARG A 33 19.87 -14.72 -18.65
C ARG A 33 19.90 -13.26 -18.23
N MET A 34 20.64 -12.91 -17.18
CA MET A 34 20.64 -11.55 -16.61
C MET A 34 20.99 -10.46 -17.61
N GLU A 35 22.05 -10.62 -18.41
CA GLU A 35 22.46 -9.57 -19.35
C GLU A 35 21.41 -9.34 -20.43
N ALA A 36 20.94 -10.41 -21.08
CA ALA A 36 19.85 -10.32 -22.07
C ALA A 36 18.58 -9.70 -21.46
N TRP A 37 18.26 -10.01 -20.19
CA TRP A 37 17.13 -9.43 -19.47
C TRP A 37 17.30 -7.93 -19.24
N LEU A 38 18.47 -7.50 -18.78
CA LEU A 38 18.78 -6.08 -18.54
C LEU A 38 18.83 -5.28 -19.84
N ASP A 39 19.38 -5.86 -20.90
CA ASP A 39 19.35 -5.29 -22.25
C ASP A 39 17.90 -5.07 -22.67
N ALA A 40 17.08 -6.12 -22.68
CA ALA A 40 15.69 -6.04 -23.12
C ALA A 40 14.77 -5.17 -22.24
N THR A 41 15.19 -4.79 -21.02
CA THR A 41 14.33 -4.05 -20.07
C THR A 41 14.92 -2.75 -19.57
N ALA A 42 16.00 -2.79 -18.80
CA ALA A 42 16.57 -1.63 -18.10
C ALA A 42 17.38 -0.70 -19.00
N ARG A 43 17.99 -1.23 -20.06
CA ARG A 43 18.87 -0.48 -20.97
C ARG A 43 18.15 0.02 -22.22
N GLU A 44 17.05 -0.64 -22.60
CA GLU A 44 16.21 -0.21 -23.72
C GLU A 44 15.27 0.94 -23.36
N ALA A 45 14.90 1.75 -24.37
CA ALA A 45 13.99 2.88 -24.16
C ALA A 45 12.56 2.43 -23.83
N THR A 46 12.16 1.26 -24.32
CA THR A 46 10.87 0.62 -24.02
C THR A 46 11.14 -0.77 -23.45
N PRO A 47 10.76 -1.06 -22.19
CA PRO A 47 11.03 -2.35 -21.58
C PRO A 47 10.20 -3.46 -22.24
N ALA A 48 10.86 -4.56 -22.61
CA ALA A 48 10.20 -5.74 -23.20
C ALA A 48 9.15 -6.36 -22.27
N VAL A 49 9.37 -6.27 -20.96
CA VAL A 49 8.48 -6.78 -19.91
C VAL A 49 8.29 -5.73 -18.82
N VAL A 50 7.04 -5.52 -18.41
CA VAL A 50 6.66 -4.63 -17.31
C VAL A 50 5.77 -5.38 -16.33
N PHE A 51 5.97 -5.14 -15.04
CA PHE A 51 5.15 -5.74 -13.99
C PHE A 51 4.29 -4.70 -13.27
N SER A 52 3.10 -5.12 -12.85
CA SER A 52 2.42 -4.46 -11.74
C SER A 52 3.17 -4.72 -10.43
N SER A 53 2.80 -3.99 -9.39
CA SER A 53 3.11 -4.43 -8.02
C SER A 53 2.31 -5.69 -7.67
N LEU A 54 2.76 -6.42 -6.64
CA LEU A 54 2.05 -7.58 -6.13
C LEU A 54 0.96 -7.13 -5.17
N PHE A 55 -0.29 -7.34 -5.55
CA PHE A 55 -1.45 -6.98 -4.75
C PHE A 55 -2.05 -8.20 -4.06
N PRO A 56 -2.84 -8.01 -2.99
CA PRO A 56 -3.47 -9.11 -2.29
C PRO A 56 -4.54 -9.82 -3.14
N PHE A 57 -4.75 -11.11 -2.90
CA PHE A 57 -5.94 -11.85 -3.32
C PHE A 57 -6.45 -12.76 -2.20
N THR A 58 -7.73 -13.13 -2.27
CA THR A 58 -8.37 -14.15 -1.44
C THR A 58 -9.36 -14.96 -2.29
N GLY A 59 -9.11 -16.26 -2.45
CA GLY A 59 -9.83 -17.09 -3.42
C GLY A 59 -9.77 -16.46 -4.82
N ASP A 60 -10.92 -16.24 -5.44
CA ASP A 60 -11.01 -15.59 -6.75
C ASP A 60 -11.03 -14.05 -6.69
N VAL A 61 -11.05 -13.46 -5.50
CA VAL A 61 -11.11 -12.00 -5.33
C VAL A 61 -9.71 -11.41 -5.37
N ARG A 62 -9.42 -10.63 -6.41
CA ARG A 62 -8.21 -9.82 -6.53
C ARG A 62 -8.44 -8.42 -5.99
N TYR A 63 -7.48 -7.91 -5.23
CA TYR A 63 -7.49 -6.55 -4.72
C TYR A 63 -6.51 -5.67 -5.51
N PHE A 64 -6.77 -4.36 -5.49
CA PHE A 64 -5.98 -3.34 -6.17
C PHE A 64 -5.87 -2.10 -5.30
N VAL A 65 -4.83 -1.29 -5.52
CA VAL A 65 -4.92 0.13 -5.16
C VAL A 65 -5.82 0.83 -6.19
N PRO A 66 -7.01 1.31 -5.80
CA PRO A 66 -7.98 1.85 -6.75
C PRO A 66 -7.50 3.18 -7.37
N PRO A 67 -8.03 3.57 -8.53
CA PRO A 67 -7.68 4.85 -9.15
C PRO A 67 -8.11 6.02 -8.26
N ARG A 68 -7.18 6.92 -7.92
CA ARG A 68 -7.39 8.08 -7.03
C ARG A 68 -8.48 9.05 -7.50
N THR A 69 -8.78 9.07 -8.81
CA THR A 69 -9.87 9.91 -9.35
C THR A 69 -11.26 9.34 -9.08
N ALA A 70 -11.37 8.04 -8.74
CA ALA A 70 -12.65 7.39 -8.44
C ALA A 70 -12.78 6.96 -6.97
N TRP A 71 -11.68 6.84 -6.23
CA TRP A 71 -11.67 6.39 -4.84
C TRP A 71 -11.08 7.44 -3.89
N PRO A 72 -11.66 7.65 -2.70
CA PRO A 72 -12.83 6.95 -2.12
C PRO A 72 -14.18 7.49 -2.62
N PRO A 73 -15.26 6.70 -2.55
CA PRO A 73 -16.62 7.22 -2.68
C PRO A 73 -16.95 8.22 -1.55
N PRO A 74 -18.09 8.96 -1.66
CA PRO A 74 -18.51 9.88 -0.62
C PRO A 74 -18.56 9.23 0.77
N PRO A 75 -18.34 10.00 1.84
CA PRO A 75 -18.39 9.48 3.21
C PRO A 75 -19.69 8.74 3.51
N SER A 76 -19.58 7.64 4.26
CA SER A 76 -20.69 6.83 4.73
C SER A 76 -20.58 6.68 6.26
N ALA A 77 -21.73 6.59 6.93
CA ALA A 77 -21.81 6.25 8.35
C ALA A 77 -21.58 4.74 8.60
N LYS A 78 -21.78 3.89 7.58
CA LYS A 78 -21.66 2.43 7.67
C LYS A 78 -20.25 1.93 7.36
N VAL A 79 -19.60 2.52 6.36
CA VAL A 79 -18.29 2.04 5.88
C VAL A 79 -17.28 3.19 5.83
N ARG A 80 -16.14 3.00 6.49
CA ARG A 80 -15.01 3.95 6.47
C ARG A 80 -14.19 3.79 5.18
N TRP A 81 -14.75 4.17 4.03
CA TRP A 81 -14.12 4.00 2.72
C TRP A 81 -12.67 4.49 2.62
N LYS A 82 -12.36 5.64 3.24
CA LYS A 82 -11.01 6.21 3.29
C LYS A 82 -9.96 5.30 3.93
N GLY A 83 -10.37 4.37 4.78
CA GLY A 83 -9.46 3.42 5.43
C GLY A 83 -9.06 2.23 4.57
N ALA A 84 -9.74 2.00 3.43
CA ALA A 84 -9.38 0.92 2.53
C ALA A 84 -8.38 1.42 1.46
N ARG A 85 -7.16 0.90 1.54
CA ARG A 85 -6.11 1.05 0.51
C ARG A 85 -6.30 0.04 -0.61
N PHE A 86 -6.77 -1.17 -0.30
CA PHE A 86 -6.95 -2.25 -1.27
C PHE A 86 -8.42 -2.58 -1.49
N VAL A 87 -8.86 -2.49 -2.74
CA VAL A 87 -10.27 -2.62 -3.12
C VAL A 87 -10.44 -3.80 -4.09
N PRO A 88 -11.46 -4.67 -3.91
CA PRO A 88 -11.76 -5.76 -4.84
C PRO A 88 -11.97 -5.30 -6.27
N GLN A 89 -11.49 -6.08 -7.24
CA GLN A 89 -11.61 -5.82 -8.69
C GLN A 89 -13.04 -5.42 -9.08
N GLY A 90 -14.05 -6.19 -8.63
CA GLY A 90 -15.45 -5.93 -8.96
C GLY A 90 -15.99 -4.60 -8.42
N VAL A 91 -15.45 -4.11 -7.30
CA VAL A 91 -15.80 -2.79 -6.75
C VAL A 91 -15.14 -1.68 -7.58
N VAL A 92 -13.88 -1.85 -7.97
CA VAL A 92 -13.19 -0.90 -8.87
C VAL A 92 -13.93 -0.80 -10.21
N GLU A 93 -14.32 -1.93 -10.79
CA GLU A 93 -15.11 -1.99 -12.03
C GLU A 93 -16.47 -1.28 -11.88
N ALA A 94 -17.19 -1.53 -10.78
CA ALA A 94 -18.47 -0.86 -10.52
C ALA A 94 -18.31 0.66 -10.41
N MET A 95 -17.26 1.13 -9.72
CA MET A 95 -16.95 2.55 -9.55
C MET A 95 -16.58 3.22 -10.87
N LEU A 96 -15.74 2.60 -11.69
CA LEU A 96 -15.39 3.09 -13.03
C LEU A 96 -16.61 3.18 -13.96
N GLN A 97 -17.62 2.33 -13.74
CA GLN A 97 -18.90 2.36 -14.45
C GLN A 97 -19.92 3.34 -13.85
N GLY A 98 -19.58 4.02 -12.74
CA GLY A 98 -20.48 4.95 -12.04
C GLY A 98 -21.63 4.26 -11.29
N LYS A 99 -21.51 2.97 -10.97
CA LYS A 99 -22.52 2.23 -10.21
C LYS A 99 -22.38 2.51 -8.71
N ALA A 100 -23.51 2.69 -8.03
CA ALA A 100 -23.54 2.83 -6.58
C ALA A 100 -23.13 1.52 -5.89
N LEU A 101 -22.38 1.61 -4.80
CA LEU A 101 -21.99 0.46 -3.98
C LEU A 101 -23.05 0.21 -2.91
N ASN A 102 -23.41 -1.06 -2.71
CA ASN A 102 -24.23 -1.46 -1.56
C ASN A 102 -23.32 -1.57 -0.32
N GLU A 103 -23.44 -0.59 0.58
CA GLU A 103 -22.57 -0.43 1.74
C GLU A 103 -22.69 -1.59 2.75
N ASP A 104 -23.86 -2.22 2.87
CA ASP A 104 -24.11 -3.30 3.84
C ASP A 104 -23.27 -4.56 3.57
N ARG A 105 -22.73 -4.67 2.34
CA ARG A 105 -21.91 -5.80 1.90
C ARG A 105 -20.43 -5.66 2.24
N TRP A 106 -19.99 -4.51 2.75
CA TRP A 106 -18.57 -4.23 2.89
C TRP A 106 -18.19 -3.77 4.29
N SER A 107 -16.98 -4.16 4.70
CA SER A 107 -16.28 -3.63 5.86
C SER A 107 -14.82 -3.39 5.50
N VAL A 108 -14.18 -2.46 6.19
CA VAL A 108 -12.74 -2.21 6.04
C VAL A 108 -12.02 -2.95 7.16
N ASP A 109 -11.08 -3.81 6.78
CA ASP A 109 -10.17 -4.41 7.74
C ASP A 109 -9.04 -3.43 8.06
N GLY A 110 -8.82 -3.15 9.34
CA GLY A 110 -7.89 -2.10 9.78
C GLY A 110 -6.42 -2.46 9.62
N GLU A 111 -6.08 -3.75 9.66
CA GLU A 111 -4.68 -4.22 9.63
C GLU A 111 -4.18 -4.45 8.20
N SER A 112 -4.99 -5.10 7.37
CA SER A 112 -4.69 -5.33 5.95
C SER A 112 -5.04 -4.15 5.05
N GLU A 113 -5.80 -3.17 5.56
CA GLU A 113 -6.37 -2.04 4.80
C GLU A 113 -7.21 -2.49 3.58
N CYS A 114 -7.73 -3.72 3.61
CA CYS A 114 -8.54 -4.30 2.54
C CYS A 114 -10.03 -4.03 2.76
N LEU A 115 -10.74 -3.67 1.69
CA LEU A 115 -12.19 -3.67 1.66
C LEU A 115 -12.71 -5.10 1.50
N VAL A 116 -13.12 -5.72 2.60
CA VAL A 116 -13.58 -7.11 2.63
C VAL A 116 -15.10 -7.18 2.62
N ALA A 117 -15.65 -8.26 2.06
CA ALA A 117 -17.09 -8.50 2.18
C ALA A 117 -17.45 -8.74 3.65
N SER A 118 -18.55 -8.17 4.12
CA SER A 118 -19.01 -8.28 5.51
C SER A 118 -19.01 -9.74 5.97
N GLY A 119 -18.31 -10.03 7.08
CA GLY A 119 -18.19 -11.38 7.65
C GLY A 119 -17.11 -12.26 7.02
N ARG A 120 -16.33 -11.77 6.05
CA ARG A 120 -15.12 -12.46 5.55
C ARG A 120 -13.86 -12.01 6.29
N VAL A 121 -12.87 -12.90 6.30
CA VAL A 121 -11.55 -12.65 6.90
C VAL A 121 -10.67 -11.88 5.91
N ALA A 122 -9.78 -11.04 6.45
CA ALA A 122 -8.74 -10.34 5.70
C ALA A 122 -7.76 -11.29 5.00
N PRO A 123 -7.14 -10.88 3.88
CA PRO A 123 -6.18 -11.70 3.15
C PRO A 123 -4.93 -12.05 3.96
N PHE A 124 -4.54 -11.18 4.89
CA PHE A 124 -3.39 -11.37 5.75
C PHE A 124 -3.52 -10.50 7.00
N ARG A 125 -2.63 -10.74 7.97
CA ARG A 125 -2.36 -9.88 9.13
C ARG A 125 -0.88 -9.55 9.23
N ILE A 126 -0.54 -8.57 10.05
CA ILE A 126 0.83 -8.22 10.40
C ILE A 126 1.23 -9.04 11.63
N ALA A 127 2.41 -9.64 11.61
CA ALA A 127 2.96 -10.35 12.76
C ALA A 127 4.39 -9.89 13.04
N LEU A 128 4.69 -9.70 14.32
CA LEU A 128 6.04 -9.44 14.82
C LEU A 128 6.69 -10.73 15.30
N ARG A 129 7.93 -10.96 14.88
CA ARG A 129 8.75 -12.12 15.25
C ARG A 129 10.05 -11.64 15.86
N SER A 130 10.29 -11.99 17.13
CA SER A 130 11.54 -11.70 17.81
C SER A 130 12.63 -12.70 17.44
N ALA A 131 13.85 -12.22 17.27
CA ALA A 131 15.03 -13.04 17.02
C ALA A 131 16.26 -12.46 17.71
N ALA A 132 17.18 -13.32 18.15
CA ALA A 132 18.48 -12.94 18.66
C ALA A 132 19.53 -13.88 18.06
N ALA A 133 20.69 -13.34 17.69
CA ALA A 133 21.84 -14.17 17.35
C ALA A 133 22.45 -14.71 18.65
N VAL A 134 22.66 -16.02 18.72
CA VAL A 134 23.25 -16.67 19.90
C VAL A 134 24.55 -17.33 19.46
N ASP A 135 25.66 -16.96 20.10
CA ASP A 135 26.92 -17.65 19.96
C ASP A 135 26.85 -18.99 20.70
N ARG A 136 27.10 -20.08 19.97
CA ARG A 136 27.03 -21.44 20.52
C ARG A 136 28.21 -21.78 21.42
N VAL A 137 29.33 -21.07 21.32
CA VAL A 137 30.55 -21.37 22.07
C VAL A 137 30.56 -20.60 23.39
N THR A 138 30.23 -19.31 23.33
CA THR A 138 30.23 -18.43 24.52
C THR A 138 28.89 -18.36 25.22
N GLU A 139 27.83 -18.91 24.62
CA GLU A 139 26.42 -18.74 25.02
C GLU A 139 25.96 -17.27 25.05
N ALA A 140 26.78 -16.35 24.53
CA ALA A 140 26.44 -14.94 24.47
C ALA A 140 25.33 -14.72 23.45
N ALA A 141 24.28 -14.02 23.85
CA ALA A 141 23.20 -13.62 22.98
C ALA A 141 23.31 -12.13 22.65
N ALA A 142 23.21 -11.81 21.35
CA ALA A 142 22.95 -10.44 20.92
C ALA A 142 21.58 -9.98 21.43
N LEU A 143 21.39 -8.65 21.52
CA LEU A 143 20.09 -8.09 21.88
C LEU A 143 18.99 -8.61 20.92
N PRO A 144 17.85 -9.09 21.47
CA PRO A 144 16.71 -9.46 20.66
C PRO A 144 16.24 -8.28 19.81
N HIS A 145 15.88 -8.56 18.57
CA HIS A 145 15.28 -7.59 17.67
C HIS A 145 14.03 -8.18 17.03
N GLN A 146 13.10 -7.31 16.64
CA GLN A 146 11.85 -7.71 16.02
C GLN A 146 11.90 -7.58 14.51
N HIS A 147 11.21 -8.49 13.85
CA HIS A 147 10.94 -8.48 12.43
C HIS A 147 9.43 -8.50 12.18
N ALA A 148 8.92 -7.57 11.41
CA ALA A 148 7.54 -7.60 10.94
C ALA A 148 7.41 -8.43 9.66
N CYS A 149 6.33 -9.20 9.58
CA CYS A 149 5.99 -10.01 8.43
C CYS A 149 4.49 -9.98 8.18
N LEU A 150 4.08 -10.37 6.97
CA LEU A 150 2.69 -10.66 6.68
C LEU A 150 2.43 -12.16 6.83
N GLU A 151 1.35 -12.51 7.50
CA GLU A 151 0.84 -13.88 7.58
C GLU A 151 -0.45 -13.97 6.79
N PHE A 152 -0.42 -14.73 5.70
CA PHE A 152 -1.57 -14.89 4.81
C PHE A 152 -2.59 -15.86 5.39
N SER A 153 -3.87 -15.49 5.29
CA SER A 153 -4.99 -16.38 5.56
C SER A 153 -5.03 -17.51 4.53
N PRO A 154 -5.60 -18.69 4.85
CA PRO A 154 -5.76 -19.78 3.89
C PRO A 154 -6.47 -19.32 2.61
N GLY A 155 -5.96 -19.74 1.45
CA GLY A 155 -6.50 -19.33 0.15
C GLY A 155 -6.24 -17.86 -0.21
N SER A 156 -5.36 -17.18 0.52
CA SER A 156 -4.93 -15.81 0.22
C SER A 156 -3.44 -15.76 -0.14
N GLY A 157 -3.06 -14.72 -0.86
CA GLY A 157 -1.68 -14.53 -1.29
C GLY A 157 -1.52 -13.21 -2.02
N LEU A 158 -0.53 -13.18 -2.90
CA LEU A 158 -0.23 -12.04 -3.74
C LEU A 158 -0.32 -12.39 -5.23
N TRP A 159 -0.76 -11.45 -6.04
CA TRP A 159 -0.85 -11.59 -7.49
C TRP A 159 -0.28 -10.34 -8.17
N CYS A 160 0.27 -10.50 -9.39
CA CYS A 160 0.67 -9.38 -10.23
C CYS A 160 0.36 -9.66 -11.69
N ALA A 161 0.32 -8.61 -12.51
CA ALA A 161 0.29 -8.71 -13.96
C ALA A 161 1.69 -8.51 -14.54
N ALA A 162 2.06 -9.33 -15.53
CA ALA A 162 3.22 -9.12 -16.39
C ALA A 162 2.71 -8.78 -17.79
N ALA A 163 3.16 -7.65 -18.34
CA ALA A 163 2.83 -7.21 -19.69
C ALA A 163 4.08 -7.24 -20.57
N PHE A 164 3.88 -7.68 -21.81
CA PHE A 164 4.92 -7.74 -22.82
C PHE A 164 4.71 -6.62 -23.84
N ALA A 165 5.77 -5.92 -24.22
CA ALA A 165 5.69 -4.77 -25.13
C ALA A 165 5.21 -5.14 -26.53
N SER A 166 5.44 -6.38 -26.96
CA SER A 166 5.06 -6.90 -28.28
C SER A 166 4.85 -8.43 -28.24
N PRO A 167 4.23 -9.01 -29.29
CA PRO A 167 4.17 -10.47 -29.43
C PRO A 167 5.55 -11.13 -29.45
N ALA A 168 6.55 -10.52 -30.09
CA ALA A 168 7.92 -11.03 -30.11
C ALA A 168 8.54 -11.03 -28.71
N ALA A 169 8.34 -9.95 -27.93
CA ALA A 169 8.79 -9.90 -26.54
C ALA A 169 8.10 -10.95 -25.68
N ARG A 170 6.80 -11.24 -25.93
CA ARG A 170 6.09 -12.34 -25.25
C ARG A 170 6.70 -13.69 -25.59
N ASP A 171 6.94 -13.97 -26.86
CA ASP A 171 7.48 -15.26 -27.29
C ASP A 171 8.88 -15.50 -26.71
N GLU A 172 9.69 -14.44 -26.59
CA GLU A 172 11.01 -14.51 -25.99
C GLU A 172 10.97 -14.65 -24.45
N TRP A 173 10.14 -13.86 -23.76
CA TRP A 173 10.25 -13.67 -22.31
C TRP A 173 9.19 -14.38 -21.47
N ASN A 174 8.10 -14.90 -22.05
CA ASN A 174 7.02 -15.54 -21.28
C ASN A 174 7.52 -16.72 -20.45
N GLU A 175 8.20 -17.68 -21.07
CA GLU A 175 8.74 -18.84 -20.34
C GLU A 175 9.87 -18.48 -19.37
N PRO A 176 10.87 -17.64 -19.72
CA PRO A 176 11.85 -17.15 -18.75
C PRO A 176 11.24 -16.48 -17.52
N VAL A 177 10.21 -15.64 -17.71
CA VAL A 177 9.51 -14.98 -16.59
C VAL A 177 8.80 -16.03 -15.74
N ARG A 178 8.07 -16.98 -16.35
CA ARG A 178 7.43 -18.08 -15.61
C ARG A 178 8.43 -18.92 -14.82
N ALA A 179 9.58 -19.23 -15.41
CA ALA A 179 10.68 -19.93 -14.74
C ALA A 179 11.24 -19.12 -13.56
N ALA A 180 11.42 -17.81 -13.73
CA ALA A 180 11.84 -16.93 -12.64
C ALA A 180 10.84 -16.93 -11.47
N PHE A 181 9.54 -16.84 -11.75
CA PHE A 181 8.50 -16.93 -10.70
C PHE A 181 8.49 -18.29 -9.98
N ARG A 182 8.67 -19.41 -10.71
CA ARG A 182 8.79 -20.74 -10.09
C ARG A 182 10.01 -20.81 -9.16
N LEU A 183 11.16 -20.30 -9.59
CA LEU A 183 12.36 -20.22 -8.76
C LEU A 183 12.18 -19.30 -7.54
N LEU A 184 11.44 -18.21 -7.69
CA LEU A 184 11.13 -17.28 -6.60
C LEU A 184 10.11 -17.86 -5.61
N ALA A 185 9.24 -18.77 -6.03
CA ALA A 185 8.37 -19.49 -5.09
C ALA A 185 9.18 -20.30 -4.06
N ASP A 186 10.25 -20.97 -4.52
CA ASP A 186 11.13 -21.74 -3.64
C ASP A 186 12.13 -20.87 -2.86
N SER A 187 12.66 -19.81 -3.50
CA SER A 187 13.71 -18.96 -2.90
C SER A 187 13.20 -17.75 -2.13
N GLY A 188 11.92 -17.42 -2.29
CA GLY A 188 11.18 -16.38 -1.56
C GLY A 188 11.40 -14.94 -2.02
N PHE A 189 10.46 -14.06 -1.63
CA PHE A 189 10.51 -12.60 -1.83
C PHE A 189 10.82 -11.83 -0.53
N GLY A 190 11.54 -10.71 -0.66
CA GLY A 190 11.81 -9.79 0.45
C GLY A 190 12.95 -10.21 1.38
N GLY A 191 12.90 -9.78 2.64
CA GLY A 191 13.93 -10.06 3.65
C GLY A 191 13.76 -11.42 4.34
N GLU A 192 14.77 -11.81 5.13
CA GLU A 192 14.78 -13.05 5.94
C GLU A 192 14.56 -14.35 5.13
N ARG A 193 14.84 -14.35 3.82
CA ARG A 193 14.70 -15.51 2.91
C ARG A 193 15.50 -16.73 3.36
N SER A 194 16.68 -16.50 3.93
CA SER A 194 17.53 -17.56 4.50
C SER A 194 16.89 -18.27 5.70
N ARG A 195 15.91 -17.64 6.36
CA ARG A 195 15.09 -18.22 7.44
C ARG A 195 13.77 -18.79 6.94
N GLY A 196 13.61 -18.90 5.61
CA GLY A 196 12.44 -19.47 4.96
C GLY A 196 11.31 -18.47 4.66
N TRP A 197 11.51 -17.17 4.90
CA TRP A 197 10.47 -16.17 4.64
C TRP A 197 10.28 -15.92 3.14
N GLY A 198 9.07 -15.49 2.78
CA GLY A 198 8.74 -15.02 1.43
C GLY A 198 8.50 -16.11 0.39
N ARG A 199 8.65 -17.39 0.75
CA ARG A 199 8.31 -18.54 -0.11
C ARG A 199 6.81 -18.62 -0.34
N SER A 200 6.41 -19.24 -1.44
CA SER A 200 5.01 -19.48 -1.78
C SER A 200 4.81 -20.90 -2.30
N GLU A 201 3.55 -21.29 -2.41
CA GLU A 201 3.18 -22.42 -3.25
C GLU A 201 3.53 -22.14 -4.73
N ALA A 202 3.43 -23.17 -5.56
CA ALA A 202 3.69 -23.05 -6.99
C ALA A 202 2.80 -21.96 -7.60
N PRO A 203 3.38 -21.01 -8.36
CA PRO A 203 2.62 -19.90 -8.91
C PRO A 203 1.65 -20.36 -9.99
N GLU A 204 0.42 -19.86 -9.92
CA GLU A 204 -0.58 -20.03 -10.97
C GLU A 204 -0.44 -18.94 -12.02
N PHE A 205 -0.57 -19.31 -13.29
CA PHE A 205 -0.45 -18.39 -14.41
C PHE A 205 -1.74 -18.37 -15.22
N ARG A 206 -2.27 -17.16 -15.46
CA ARG A 206 -3.39 -16.92 -16.38
C ARG A 206 -2.93 -15.98 -17.47
N GLU A 207 -3.23 -16.32 -18.71
CA GLU A 207 -2.90 -15.49 -19.87
C GLU A 207 -4.13 -14.75 -20.39
N GLY A 208 -3.90 -13.58 -20.97
CA GLY A 208 -4.93 -12.77 -21.60
C GLY A 208 -4.36 -11.44 -22.08
N THR A 209 -5.23 -10.62 -22.66
CA THR A 209 -4.87 -9.29 -23.15
C THR A 209 -5.23 -8.25 -22.09
N LEU A 210 -4.29 -7.36 -21.76
CA LEU A 210 -4.61 -6.16 -20.97
C LEU A 210 -5.33 -5.13 -21.86
N PRO A 211 -6.35 -4.42 -21.35
CA PRO A 211 -6.87 -4.46 -19.98
C PRO A 211 -7.90 -5.56 -19.68
N ASN A 212 -8.36 -6.32 -20.68
CA ASN A 212 -9.47 -7.29 -20.55
C ASN A 212 -9.21 -8.42 -19.53
N LEU A 213 -7.96 -8.72 -19.23
CA LEU A 213 -7.59 -9.67 -18.16
C LEU A 213 -8.01 -9.17 -16.76
N LEU A 214 -8.10 -7.85 -16.58
CA LEU A 214 -8.33 -7.19 -15.28
C LEU A 214 -9.63 -6.38 -15.23
N LEU A 215 -10.23 -6.02 -16.37
CA LEU A 215 -11.47 -5.27 -16.42
C LEU A 215 -12.44 -5.88 -17.43
N SER A 216 -13.68 -6.12 -17.00
CA SER A 216 -14.75 -6.65 -17.86
C SER A 216 -15.19 -5.66 -18.95
N THR A 217 -15.03 -4.36 -18.73
CA THR A 217 -15.45 -3.32 -19.67
C THR A 217 -14.39 -2.22 -19.73
N PRO A 218 -13.40 -2.35 -20.62
CA PRO A 218 -12.31 -1.39 -20.71
C PRO A 218 -12.75 -0.07 -21.36
N ALA A 219 -12.02 1.00 -21.06
CA ALA A 219 -12.29 2.30 -21.66
C ALA A 219 -11.99 2.29 -23.17
N PRO A 220 -12.78 3.02 -23.99
CA PRO A 220 -12.50 3.14 -25.42
C PRO A 220 -11.16 3.84 -25.68
N VAL A 221 -10.49 3.45 -26.78
CA VAL A 221 -9.16 3.96 -27.18
C VAL A 221 -9.23 5.34 -27.87
N ASN A 222 -10.41 5.94 -28.00
CA ASN A 222 -10.60 7.18 -28.76
C ASN A 222 -10.47 8.43 -27.87
N GLY A 223 -9.67 9.42 -28.31
CA GLY A 223 -9.50 10.75 -27.68
C GLY A 223 -8.03 11.19 -27.56
N ASP A 224 -7.79 12.50 -27.54
CA ASP A 224 -6.45 13.13 -27.64
C ASP A 224 -5.61 13.04 -26.34
N ALA A 225 -6.26 13.06 -25.17
CA ALA A 225 -5.61 12.88 -23.87
C ALA A 225 -6.41 11.89 -23.01
N SER A 226 -5.70 10.93 -22.44
CA SER A 226 -6.28 9.78 -21.73
C SER A 226 -5.88 9.77 -20.27
N GLN A 227 -6.76 9.23 -19.42
CA GLN A 227 -6.44 8.94 -18.03
C GLN A 227 -5.80 7.55 -17.94
N PHE A 228 -4.63 7.46 -17.31
CA PHE A 228 -3.88 6.23 -17.11
C PHE A 228 -3.79 5.92 -15.63
N TRP A 229 -4.50 4.86 -15.20
CA TRP A 229 -4.43 4.32 -13.85
C TRP A 229 -3.21 3.43 -13.70
N LEU A 230 -2.29 3.79 -12.79
CA LEU A 230 -1.05 3.07 -12.54
C LEU A 230 -1.25 1.88 -11.61
N LEU A 231 -0.72 0.73 -12.02
CA LEU A 231 -0.64 -0.52 -11.26
C LEU A 231 0.79 -0.84 -10.79
N SER A 232 1.76 0.00 -11.11
CA SER A 232 3.17 -0.14 -10.75
C SER A 232 3.73 1.19 -10.26
N LEU A 233 4.91 1.16 -9.63
CA LEU A 233 5.70 2.35 -9.42
C LEU A 233 6.19 2.90 -10.77
N PHE A 234 6.15 4.22 -10.91
CA PHE A 234 6.50 4.91 -12.14
C PHE A 234 7.56 5.98 -11.91
N SER A 235 8.63 5.93 -12.70
CA SER A 235 9.65 6.98 -12.78
C SER A 235 9.59 7.57 -14.20
N PRO A 236 9.11 8.82 -14.38
CA PRO A 236 8.93 9.42 -15.70
C PRO A 236 10.28 9.63 -16.38
N ARG A 237 10.37 9.34 -17.68
CA ARG A 237 11.44 9.84 -18.57
C ARG A 237 11.28 11.36 -18.78
N PRO A 238 12.37 12.10 -19.05
CA PRO A 238 12.28 13.55 -19.31
C PRO A 238 11.33 13.89 -20.47
N GLU A 239 11.20 13.01 -21.46
CA GLU A 239 10.40 13.19 -22.66
C GLU A 239 8.96 12.69 -22.51
N GLU A 240 8.53 12.23 -21.33
CA GLU A 240 7.17 11.73 -21.17
C GLU A 240 6.13 12.84 -21.23
N PRO A 241 5.07 12.71 -22.06
CA PRO A 241 4.05 13.73 -22.21
C PRO A 241 3.00 13.65 -21.09
N VAL A 242 3.43 13.62 -19.83
CA VAL A 242 2.54 13.60 -18.65
C VAL A 242 2.17 15.02 -18.27
N ASP A 243 0.87 15.29 -18.22
CA ASP A 243 0.31 16.53 -17.69
C ASP A 243 0.15 16.42 -16.17
N TRP A 244 1.17 16.89 -15.45
CA TRP A 244 1.23 16.90 -13.99
C TRP A 244 0.19 17.83 -13.35
N GLY A 245 -0.33 18.83 -14.08
CA GLY A 245 -1.31 19.78 -13.55
C GLY A 245 -2.73 19.21 -13.48
N ARG A 246 -3.03 18.17 -14.27
CA ARG A 246 -4.38 17.57 -14.36
C ARG A 246 -4.46 16.15 -13.79
N GLY A 247 -3.33 15.51 -13.53
CA GLY A 247 -3.27 14.18 -12.90
C GLY A 247 -3.63 14.19 -11.42
N SER A 248 -3.99 13.04 -10.89
CA SER A 248 -4.13 12.80 -9.45
C SER A 248 -3.16 11.69 -9.04
N TYR A 249 -2.03 12.07 -8.48
CA TYR A 249 -0.94 11.15 -8.20
C TYR A 249 -0.36 11.36 -6.80
N HIS A 250 0.37 10.35 -6.34
CA HIS A 250 1.11 10.43 -5.09
C HIS A 250 2.55 9.95 -5.32
N VAL A 251 3.49 10.71 -4.78
CA VAL A 251 4.93 10.45 -4.91
C VAL A 251 5.40 9.77 -3.63
N THR A 252 6.20 8.71 -3.79
CA THR A 252 6.82 7.97 -2.71
C THR A 252 8.33 7.86 -2.93
N PRO A 253 9.16 8.12 -1.91
CA PRO A 253 10.60 7.92 -2.00
C PRO A 253 10.93 6.43 -1.98
N ARG A 254 11.80 6.00 -2.88
CA ARG A 254 12.38 4.67 -2.91
C ARG A 254 13.83 4.74 -2.50
N THR A 255 14.14 4.04 -1.41
CA THR A 255 15.48 3.93 -0.84
C THR A 255 15.82 2.46 -0.62
N GLY A 256 17.06 2.19 -0.21
CA GLY A 256 17.45 0.86 0.20
C GLY A 256 18.95 0.68 0.20
N ARG A 257 19.37 -0.57 0.29
CA ARG A 257 20.78 -0.96 0.21
C ARG A 257 21.01 -1.84 -1.00
N VAL A 258 22.20 -1.75 -1.57
CA VAL A 258 22.62 -2.62 -2.67
C VAL A 258 22.77 -4.04 -2.14
N GLU A 259 22.26 -4.99 -2.90
CA GLU A 259 22.46 -6.42 -2.67
C GLU A 259 23.02 -7.01 -3.97
N SER A 260 24.32 -7.26 -4.00
CA SER A 260 24.99 -7.89 -5.13
C SER A 260 26.19 -8.70 -4.65
N PRO A 261 26.64 -9.71 -5.43
CA PRO A 261 27.87 -10.42 -5.12
C PRO A 261 29.13 -9.55 -5.17
N ALA A 262 29.12 -8.46 -5.96
CA ALA A 262 30.27 -7.56 -6.12
C ALA A 262 30.34 -6.47 -5.03
N GLY A 263 29.27 -6.28 -4.26
CA GLY A 263 29.15 -5.28 -3.23
C GLY A 263 27.76 -5.31 -2.60
N SER A 264 27.70 -5.36 -1.27
CA SER A 264 26.44 -5.42 -0.52
C SER A 264 26.44 -4.45 0.66
N GLY A 265 25.28 -3.92 1.00
CA GLY A 265 25.07 -3.10 2.20
C GLY A 265 25.25 -1.60 1.99
N ALA A 266 25.91 -1.14 0.92
CA ALA A 266 26.00 0.28 0.59
C ALA A 266 24.61 0.90 0.32
N ARG A 267 24.39 2.15 0.72
CA ARG A 267 23.09 2.83 0.59
C ARG A 267 22.88 3.31 -0.85
N LYS A 268 21.79 2.87 -1.49
CA LYS A 268 21.38 3.32 -2.83
C LYS A 268 21.04 4.81 -2.82
N LYS A 269 21.18 5.46 -3.97
CA LYS A 269 20.62 6.81 -4.17
C LYS A 269 19.09 6.75 -4.02
N SER A 270 18.52 7.72 -3.29
CA SER A 270 17.06 7.85 -3.16
C SER A 270 16.48 8.40 -4.45
N ILE A 271 15.35 7.85 -4.90
CA ILE A 271 14.58 8.42 -6.01
C ILE A 271 13.11 8.53 -5.64
N ASP A 272 12.47 9.57 -6.13
CA ASP A 272 11.03 9.75 -5.98
C ASP A 272 10.31 9.08 -7.15
N MET A 273 9.27 8.31 -6.83
CA MET A 273 8.47 7.57 -7.80
C MET A 273 6.99 7.83 -7.60
N VAL A 274 6.22 7.84 -8.68
CA VAL A 274 4.76 7.87 -8.59
C VAL A 274 4.26 6.49 -8.18
N SER A 275 3.39 6.46 -7.18
CA SER A 275 2.84 5.24 -6.57
C SER A 275 1.61 4.67 -7.29
N GLU A 276 1.32 3.40 -7.02
CA GLU A 276 0.15 2.69 -7.52
C GLU A 276 -1.16 3.39 -7.14
N GLY A 277 -2.20 3.24 -7.96
CA GLY A 277 -3.48 3.95 -7.80
C GLY A 277 -3.45 5.39 -8.31
N SER A 278 -2.28 5.97 -8.57
CA SER A 278 -2.17 7.26 -9.23
C SER A 278 -2.80 7.23 -10.63
N VAL A 279 -3.39 8.35 -11.03
CA VAL A 279 -4.03 8.54 -12.33
C VAL A 279 -3.33 9.68 -13.04
N LEU A 280 -2.64 9.36 -14.13
CA LEU A 280 -1.89 10.31 -14.95
C LEU A 280 -2.72 10.73 -16.17
N ILE A 281 -2.61 12.01 -16.55
CA ILE A 281 -3.16 12.50 -17.81
C ILE A 281 -2.03 12.54 -18.82
N SER A 282 -2.17 11.82 -19.94
CA SER A 282 -1.13 11.81 -20.98
C SER A 282 -1.71 11.54 -22.37
N ALA A 283 -0.99 11.93 -23.41
CA ALA A 283 -1.34 11.67 -24.80
C ALA A 283 -1.14 10.19 -25.18
N SER A 284 -0.19 9.51 -24.54
CA SER A 284 0.13 8.09 -24.76
C SER A 284 0.30 7.38 -23.43
N ALA A 285 0.33 6.04 -23.46
CA ALA A 285 0.56 5.26 -22.25
C ALA A 285 1.94 5.59 -21.67
N PRO A 286 2.03 5.99 -20.38
CA PRO A 286 3.31 6.16 -19.71
C PRO A 286 4.12 4.88 -19.77
N VAL A 287 5.43 5.00 -20.01
CA VAL A 287 6.36 3.85 -20.16
C VAL A 287 7.29 3.76 -18.96
N GLY A 288 7.81 4.90 -18.52
CA GLY A 288 8.77 5.02 -17.42
C GLY A 288 10.19 4.60 -17.80
N ARG A 289 11.08 4.53 -16.80
CA ARG A 289 12.48 4.10 -16.95
C ARG A 289 12.98 3.32 -15.75
N ALA A 290 14.06 2.58 -15.95
CA ALA A 290 14.93 2.15 -14.86
C ALA A 290 16.01 3.21 -14.63
N SER A 291 16.12 3.72 -13.39
CA SER A 291 17.16 4.69 -13.03
C SER A 291 18.34 3.97 -12.38
N ASP A 292 19.57 4.36 -12.70
CA ASP A 292 20.74 3.86 -11.99
C ASP A 292 20.89 4.57 -10.64
N VAL A 293 20.71 3.80 -9.56
CA VAL A 293 20.81 4.26 -8.17
C VAL A 293 22.07 3.75 -7.48
N ALA A 294 23.06 3.30 -8.26
CA ALA A 294 24.35 2.88 -7.74
C ALA A 294 25.00 3.99 -6.88
N PRO A 295 25.55 3.63 -5.70
CA PRO A 295 26.47 4.50 -4.97
C PRO A 295 27.66 4.90 -5.84
N GLU A 296 28.30 6.02 -5.51
CA GLU A 296 29.52 6.42 -6.18
C GLU A 296 30.62 5.34 -6.05
N GLY A 297 31.34 5.06 -7.13
CA GLY A 297 32.38 4.03 -7.17
C GLY A 297 31.88 2.59 -7.15
N HIS A 298 30.58 2.33 -7.23
CA HIS A 298 30.05 0.96 -7.24
C HIS A 298 30.47 0.20 -8.53
N PRO A 299 30.82 -1.10 -8.47
CA PRO A 299 31.40 -1.84 -9.61
C PRO A 299 30.50 -1.99 -10.84
N HIS A 300 29.19 -1.82 -10.67
CA HIS A 300 28.19 -1.97 -11.72
C HIS A 300 26.96 -1.11 -11.42
N PRO A 301 26.13 -0.78 -12.43
CA PRO A 301 24.87 -0.06 -12.21
C PRO A 301 23.93 -0.85 -11.32
N VAL A 302 23.10 -0.13 -10.57
CA VAL A 302 22.05 -0.69 -9.72
C VAL A 302 20.74 -0.11 -10.19
N PHE A 303 19.99 -0.89 -10.98
CA PHE A 303 18.76 -0.41 -11.59
C PHE A 303 17.59 -0.41 -10.60
N GLN A 304 16.93 0.74 -10.50
CA GLN A 304 15.68 0.95 -9.80
C GLN A 304 14.57 1.10 -10.85
N ALA A 305 13.78 0.04 -11.05
CA ALA A 305 12.79 -0.02 -12.11
C ALA A 305 11.53 0.79 -11.79
N GLY A 306 11.24 1.78 -12.63
CA GLY A 306 10.03 2.59 -12.61
C GLY A 306 9.23 2.52 -13.89
N PHE A 307 9.09 1.32 -14.43
CA PHE A 307 8.29 1.05 -15.62
C PHE A 307 6.80 1.13 -15.28
N ALA A 308 6.04 1.88 -16.07
CA ALA A 308 4.61 2.05 -15.88
C ALA A 308 3.83 0.89 -16.50
N LEU A 309 3.20 0.09 -15.65
CA LEU A 309 2.04 -0.71 -16.04
C LEU A 309 0.80 0.13 -15.77
N SER A 310 0.14 0.58 -16.82
CA SER A 310 -1.06 1.42 -16.69
C SER A 310 -2.23 0.86 -17.48
N ILE A 311 -3.44 1.13 -16.97
CA ILE A 311 -4.68 0.88 -17.67
C ILE A 311 -5.31 2.21 -18.03
N ARG A 312 -5.70 2.36 -19.30
CA ARG A 312 -6.53 3.49 -19.73
C ARG A 312 -7.92 3.38 -19.10
N ILE A 313 -8.33 4.43 -18.39
CA ILE A 313 -9.67 4.53 -17.81
C ILE A 313 -10.43 5.71 -18.44
N ALA A 314 -11.76 5.62 -18.44
CA ALA A 314 -12.60 6.73 -18.84
C ALA A 314 -12.58 7.79 -17.73
N PRO A 315 -12.73 9.08 -18.07
CA PRO A 315 -12.99 10.08 -17.05
C PRO A 315 -14.24 9.68 -16.24
N PRO A 316 -14.24 9.89 -14.91
CA PRO A 316 -15.41 9.58 -14.10
C PRO A 316 -16.60 10.34 -14.70
N ARG A 317 -17.68 9.62 -15.01
CA ARG A 317 -18.92 10.28 -15.44
C ARG A 317 -19.36 11.20 -14.30
N PRO A 318 -19.75 12.47 -14.58
CA PRO A 318 -20.36 13.28 -13.55
C PRO A 318 -21.54 12.48 -13.00
N ARG A 319 -21.47 12.16 -11.71
CA ARG A 319 -22.52 11.44 -11.01
C ARG A 319 -23.78 12.29 -11.18
N ALA A 320 -24.86 11.70 -11.68
CA ALA A 320 -26.15 12.38 -11.74
C ALA A 320 -26.37 13.01 -10.36
N ALA A 321 -26.54 14.33 -10.33
CA ALA A 321 -26.85 15.02 -9.10
C ALA A 321 -27.99 14.26 -8.44
N ALA A 322 -27.88 14.01 -7.12
CA ALA A 322 -29.06 13.62 -6.37
C ALA A 322 -30.17 14.60 -6.76
N PRO A 323 -31.40 14.14 -7.06
CA PRO A 323 -32.48 15.07 -7.35
C PRO A 323 -32.45 16.13 -6.25
N GLU A 324 -32.34 17.40 -6.64
CA GLU A 324 -32.40 18.50 -5.69
C GLU A 324 -33.62 18.23 -4.80
N PRO A 325 -33.51 18.42 -3.47
CA PRO A 325 -34.69 18.32 -2.63
C PRO A 325 -35.70 19.26 -3.25
N VAL A 326 -36.78 18.67 -3.78
CA VAL A 326 -37.89 19.41 -4.36
C VAL A 326 -38.27 20.38 -3.26
N SER A 327 -38.05 21.68 -3.51
CA SER A 327 -38.39 22.74 -2.58
C SER A 327 -39.80 22.43 -2.11
N ALA A 328 -39.96 22.18 -0.82
CA ALA A 328 -41.26 21.94 -0.23
C ALA A 328 -42.12 23.15 -0.61
N GLU A 329 -43.03 22.95 -1.55
CA GLU A 329 -44.12 23.88 -1.75
C GLU A 329 -44.85 23.94 -0.41
N GLU A 330 -44.83 25.15 0.11
CA GLU A 330 -45.43 25.64 1.32
C GLU A 330 -46.86 25.06 1.46
N SER A 331 -46.97 24.02 2.28
CA SER A 331 -48.27 23.55 2.76
C SER A 331 -48.65 24.44 3.95
N PRO A 332 -49.87 24.99 4.00
CA PRO A 332 -50.24 25.98 5.00
C PRO A 332 -50.26 25.37 6.42
N GLU A 333 -49.76 26.14 7.39
CA GLU A 333 -49.73 25.81 8.81
C GLU A 333 -51.14 25.50 9.35
N PRO A 334 -51.29 24.50 10.24
CA PRO A 334 -52.54 24.30 10.95
C PRO A 334 -52.66 25.29 12.12
N GLU A 335 -53.78 26.02 12.17
CA GLU A 335 -54.18 26.85 13.31
C GLU A 335 -54.40 25.98 14.56
N PHE A 336 -53.72 26.30 15.65
CA PHE A 336 -53.98 25.74 16.97
C PHE A 336 -55.10 26.53 17.66
N PRO A 337 -56.16 25.90 18.20
CA PRO A 337 -57.15 26.60 19.00
C PRO A 337 -56.63 26.90 20.41
N GLU A 338 -56.95 28.10 20.90
CA GLU A 338 -56.59 28.63 22.21
C GLU A 338 -57.15 27.78 23.37
N THR A 339 -56.31 27.54 24.38
CA THR A 339 -56.67 26.96 25.67
C THR A 339 -57.52 27.92 26.51
N PRO A 340 -58.63 27.47 27.13
CA PRO A 340 -59.38 28.30 28.06
C PRO A 340 -58.73 28.34 29.45
N GLU A 341 -58.77 29.54 30.01
CA GLU A 341 -58.33 29.94 31.36
C GLU A 341 -59.20 29.26 32.44
N ILE A 342 -58.58 28.69 33.47
CA ILE A 342 -59.28 28.09 34.63
C ILE A 342 -58.89 28.87 35.90
N GLU A 343 -59.89 29.45 36.56
CA GLU A 343 -59.79 30.10 37.89
C GLU A 343 -59.56 29.10 39.04
N PRO A 344 -58.93 29.52 40.15
CA PRO A 344 -58.48 28.62 41.22
C PRO A 344 -59.53 28.44 42.33
N PRO A 345 -59.48 27.34 43.10
CA PRO A 345 -60.10 27.32 44.42
C PRO A 345 -59.07 27.23 45.57
N GLU A 346 -59.50 27.83 46.69
CA GLU A 346 -58.81 27.95 47.97
C GLU A 346 -58.67 26.64 48.77
N THR A 347 -57.57 26.61 49.52
CA THR A 347 -57.12 25.84 50.70
C THR A 347 -58.06 24.88 51.45
N ALA A 348 -57.52 23.71 51.82
CA ALA A 348 -57.69 23.13 53.17
C ALA A 348 -56.59 22.11 53.57
N ALA A 349 -55.91 22.43 54.68
CA ALA A 349 -55.36 21.60 55.77
C ALA A 349 -54.43 20.38 55.54
N VAL A 350 -53.28 20.46 56.23
CA VAL A 350 -52.23 19.44 56.46
C VAL A 350 -52.59 18.54 57.66
N PRO A 351 -52.16 17.25 57.67
CA PRO A 351 -51.38 16.76 58.81
C PRO A 351 -50.14 15.93 58.40
N PRO A 352 -49.21 15.68 59.35
CA PRO A 352 -47.78 15.54 59.07
C PRO A 352 -47.29 14.09 59.02
N ASN A 353 -46.09 13.91 58.46
CA ASN A 353 -44.92 13.23 59.06
C ASN A 353 -44.13 12.31 58.10
N VAL A 354 -42.81 12.34 58.28
CA VAL A 354 -41.71 11.41 57.88
C VAL A 354 -41.18 11.46 56.42
N PRO A 355 -39.87 11.26 56.17
CA PRO A 355 -38.79 12.23 56.29
C PRO A 355 -38.07 12.50 54.94
N GLU A 356 -37.37 13.63 54.90
CA GLU A 356 -36.65 14.20 53.76
C GLU A 356 -35.41 13.37 53.35
N VAL A 357 -35.41 12.85 52.12
CA VAL A 357 -34.22 12.27 51.48
C VAL A 357 -33.57 13.37 50.64
N GLN A 358 -32.37 13.78 51.03
CA GLN A 358 -31.56 14.78 50.34
C GLN A 358 -31.17 14.29 48.93
N PRO A 359 -31.23 15.13 47.89
CA PRO A 359 -30.68 14.80 46.59
C PRO A 359 -29.15 14.77 46.66
N ALA A 360 -28.56 13.67 46.17
CA ALA A 360 -27.13 13.49 46.11
C ALA A 360 -26.47 14.53 45.19
N GLU A 361 -25.45 15.19 45.73
CA GLU A 361 -24.56 16.13 45.08
C GLU A 361 -23.74 15.42 43.98
N VAL A 362 -23.72 16.01 42.79
CA VAL A 362 -22.85 15.62 41.68
C VAL A 362 -21.44 16.15 41.96
N PRO A 363 -20.39 15.31 42.08
CA PRO A 363 -19.03 15.81 42.24
C PRO A 363 -18.55 16.47 40.95
N ARG A 364 -18.05 17.71 41.09
CA ARG A 364 -17.32 18.44 40.04
C ARG A 364 -16.00 17.73 39.75
N GLU A 365 -15.74 17.43 38.48
CA GLU A 365 -14.39 17.05 38.01
C GLU A 365 -13.46 18.28 38.07
N GLU A 366 -12.31 18.09 38.72
CA GLU A 366 -11.20 19.05 38.76
C GLU A 366 -10.46 19.09 37.41
N PRO A 367 -9.86 20.25 37.03
CA PRO A 367 -9.13 20.36 35.78
C PRO A 367 -7.80 19.58 35.83
N PRO A 368 -7.31 19.07 34.69
CA PRO A 368 -6.07 18.29 34.64
C PRO A 368 -4.85 19.16 34.98
N THR A 369 -3.97 18.59 35.80
CA THR A 369 -2.67 19.14 36.21
C THR A 369 -1.69 19.13 35.03
N GLU A 370 -1.01 20.24 34.77
CA GLU A 370 0.11 20.35 33.82
C GLU A 370 1.24 19.37 34.20
N GLU A 371 1.64 18.51 33.27
CA GLU A 371 2.86 17.71 33.38
C GLU A 371 4.10 18.61 33.22
N PRO A 372 5.17 18.41 34.01
CA PRO A 372 6.41 19.18 33.86
C PRO A 372 7.17 18.77 32.59
N PRO A 373 8.00 19.68 32.02
CA PRO A 373 8.72 19.41 30.78
C PRO A 373 9.79 18.33 30.96
N PHE A 374 9.85 17.43 29.98
CA PHE A 374 10.86 16.39 29.82
C PHE A 374 12.26 17.01 29.68
N THR A 375 13.18 16.64 30.55
CA THR A 375 14.60 17.03 30.50
C THR A 375 15.37 15.95 29.76
N GLU A 376 16.09 16.31 28.68
CA GLU A 376 16.99 15.37 27.98
C GLU A 376 18.12 14.91 28.91
N PRO A 377 18.49 13.61 28.92
CA PRO A 377 19.69 13.17 29.62
C PRO A 377 20.95 13.61 28.85
N GLU A 378 21.92 14.17 29.57
CA GLU A 378 23.26 14.49 29.03
C GLU A 378 23.95 13.25 28.43
N PRO A 379 24.74 13.40 27.36
CA PRO A 379 25.52 12.30 26.79
C PRO A 379 26.64 11.88 27.76
N GLU A 380 26.79 10.57 27.95
CA GLU A 380 27.92 9.98 28.69
C GLU A 380 29.27 10.37 28.06
N PRO A 381 30.32 10.62 28.87
CA PRO A 381 31.63 10.99 28.34
C PRO A 381 32.28 9.81 27.59
N GLU A 382 32.85 10.10 26.42
CA GLU A 382 33.61 9.14 25.61
C GLU A 382 34.77 8.50 26.40
N PRO A 383 35.05 7.20 26.23
CA PRO A 383 36.22 6.58 26.83
C PRO A 383 37.50 7.09 26.16
N SER A 384 38.43 7.58 26.98
CA SER A 384 39.79 7.95 26.58
C SER A 384 40.52 6.82 25.85
N PRO A 385 41.40 7.12 24.86
CA PRO A 385 42.13 6.11 24.11
C PRO A 385 43.12 5.36 25.01
N GLU A 386 43.02 4.03 24.96
CA GLU A 386 43.93 3.10 25.61
C GLU A 386 45.34 3.21 25.02
N ALA A 387 46.36 3.30 25.89
CA ALA A 387 47.76 3.41 25.51
C ALA A 387 48.27 2.12 24.83
N PRO A 388 49.25 2.20 23.91
CA PRO A 388 49.75 1.03 23.19
C PRO A 388 50.53 0.09 24.14
N VAL A 389 50.18 -1.19 24.07
CA VAL A 389 50.90 -2.29 24.73
C VAL A 389 52.26 -2.49 24.03
N PRO A 390 53.38 -2.61 24.76
CA PRO A 390 54.69 -2.83 24.16
C PRO A 390 54.82 -4.25 23.58
N GLU A 391 55.35 -4.31 22.37
CA GLU A 391 55.69 -5.51 21.60
C GLU A 391 56.77 -6.33 22.34
N ALA A 392 56.49 -7.62 22.57
CA ALA A 392 57.49 -8.57 23.10
C ALA A 392 58.40 -9.04 21.94
N PRO A 393 59.72 -9.19 22.16
CA PRO A 393 60.62 -9.63 21.10
C PRO A 393 60.48 -11.14 20.87
N GLU A 394 60.30 -11.55 19.61
CA GLU A 394 60.41 -12.94 19.18
C GLU A 394 61.89 -13.38 19.09
N PRO A 395 62.20 -14.68 19.35
CA PRO A 395 63.56 -15.24 19.36
C PRO A 395 64.17 -15.49 17.98
#